data_AF-G2JBY7-F1
#
_entry.id   AF-G2JBY7-F1
#
_cell.length_a   1.000
_cell.length_b   1.000
_cell.length_c   1.000
_cell.angle_alpha   90.00
_cell.angle_beta   90.00
_cell.angle_gamma   90.00
#
_symmetry.space_group_name_H-M   'P 1'
#
loop_
_entity.id
_entity.type
_entity.pdbx_description
1 polymer ?
#
loop_
_entity_poly.entity_id
_entity_poly.type
_entity_poly.pdbx_seq_one_letter_code
_entity_poly.pdbx_strand_id
1 'polypeptide(L)'
;MTYSQAELQQLAQAGIDLITNPIPAGHSFGVRIGHNTSSNAVINGDHYPRLTHYIADTLARGMGLYIGQLHSPKTRNDAFGTVNAFLSNLWQQGMIGLNPESWTPILMI
;
A
#
# COMPACT_ATOMS: atom_id res chain seq x y z
N MET A 1 0.63 -20.19 -23.79
CA MET A 1 -0.67 -19.51 -23.98
C MET A 1 -0.55 -18.15 -23.33
N THR A 2 -0.98 -17.10 -24.01
CA THR A 2 -0.95 -15.71 -23.52
C THR A 2 -2.38 -15.23 -23.41
N TYR A 3 -2.77 -14.66 -22.27
CA TYR A 3 -4.08 -14.03 -22.12
C TYR A 3 -4.22 -12.89 -23.11
N SER A 4 -5.37 -12.84 -23.79
CA SER A 4 -5.78 -11.69 -24.58
C SER A 4 -6.08 -10.48 -23.70
N GLN A 5 -6.04 -9.28 -24.27
CA GLN A 5 -6.36 -8.06 -23.52
C GLN A 5 -7.80 -8.07 -22.98
N ALA A 6 -8.74 -8.66 -23.73
CA ALA A 6 -10.13 -8.79 -23.30
C ALA A 6 -10.27 -9.68 -22.06
N GLU A 7 -9.56 -10.81 -22.01
CA GLU A 7 -9.55 -11.69 -20.83
C GLU A 7 -8.94 -10.99 -19.62
N LEU A 8 -7.83 -10.28 -19.79
CA LEU A 8 -7.20 -9.51 -18.72
C LEU A 8 -8.13 -8.43 -18.16
N GLN A 9 -8.84 -7.73 -19.03
CA GLN A 9 -9.79 -6.70 -18.63
C GLN A 9 -10.98 -7.29 -17.86
N GLN A 10 -11.51 -8.43 -18.29
CA GLN A 10 -12.59 -9.12 -17.57
C GLN A 10 -12.13 -9.59 -16.17
N LEU A 11 -10.93 -10.15 -16.06
CA LEU A 11 -10.36 -10.57 -14.78
C LEU A 11 -10.12 -9.38 -13.84
N ALA A 12 -9.58 -8.27 -14.37
CA ALA A 12 -9.36 -7.04 -13.60
C ALA A 12 -10.69 -6.46 -13.06
N GLN A 13 -11.75 -6.44 -13.87
CA GLN A 13 -13.08 -5.99 -13.45
C GLN A 13 -13.71 -6.91 -12.39
N ALA A 14 -13.38 -8.20 -12.44
CA ALA A 14 -13.80 -9.18 -11.44
C ALA A 14 -12.96 -9.14 -10.14
N GLY A 15 -11.92 -8.30 -10.06
CA GLY A 15 -11.02 -8.25 -8.90
C GLY A 15 -10.11 -9.47 -8.77
N ILE A 16 -9.81 -10.15 -9.89
CA ILE A 16 -8.96 -11.34 -9.96
C ILE A 16 -7.61 -10.93 -10.52
N ASP A 17 -6.54 -11.19 -9.77
CA ASP A 17 -5.17 -11.11 -10.25
C ASP A 17 -4.63 -12.49 -10.64
N LEU A 18 -3.59 -12.52 -11.47
CA LEU A 18 -3.03 -13.73 -12.02
C LEU A 18 -1.50 -13.68 -12.06
N ILE A 19 -0.88 -14.86 -11.94
CA ILE A 19 0.53 -15.07 -12.23
C ILE A 19 0.66 -15.45 -13.70
N THR A 20 1.38 -14.66 -14.49
CA THR A 20 1.54 -14.92 -15.92
C THR A 20 2.89 -14.43 -16.46
N ASN A 21 3.19 -14.83 -17.69
CA ASN A 21 4.32 -14.37 -18.49
C ASN A 21 3.81 -14.10 -19.92
N PRO A 22 3.93 -12.87 -20.46
CA PRO A 22 4.64 -11.74 -19.88
C PRO A 22 3.86 -11.05 -18.76
N ILE A 23 4.58 -10.31 -17.93
CA ILE A 23 4.03 -9.22 -17.10
C ILE A 23 4.29 -7.88 -17.82
N PRO A 24 3.66 -6.75 -17.41
CA PRO A 24 3.92 -5.46 -18.02
C PRO A 24 5.41 -5.06 -18.01
N ALA A 25 6.18 -5.53 -17.03
CA ALA A 25 7.62 -5.29 -16.92
C ALA A 25 8.50 -6.17 -17.84
N GLY A 26 7.94 -7.15 -18.56
CA GLY A 26 8.67 -7.98 -19.53
C GLY A 26 8.34 -9.47 -19.49
N HIS A 27 9.18 -10.26 -20.18
CA HIS A 27 9.03 -11.71 -20.33
C HIS A 27 9.51 -12.49 -19.10
N SER A 28 8.80 -12.32 -18.00
CA SER A 28 9.01 -13.07 -16.76
C SER A 28 7.67 -13.45 -16.14
N PHE A 29 7.70 -14.44 -15.25
CA PHE A 29 6.53 -14.75 -14.42
C PHE A 29 6.42 -13.75 -13.27
N GLY A 30 5.21 -13.24 -13.07
CA GLY A 30 4.88 -12.38 -11.94
C GLY A 30 3.40 -12.08 -11.86
N VAL A 31 3.01 -11.33 -10.83
CA VAL A 31 1.67 -10.74 -10.69
C VAL A 31 1.48 -9.71 -11.80
N ARG A 32 0.32 -9.72 -12.47
CA ARG A 32 0.12 -8.90 -13.67
C ARG A 32 -0.71 -7.64 -13.43
N ILE A 33 -1.78 -7.71 -12.63
CA ILE A 33 -2.77 -6.63 -12.58
C ILE A 33 -2.47 -5.65 -11.42
N GLY A 34 -2.01 -6.14 -10.28
CA GLY A 34 -1.73 -5.31 -9.10
C GLY A 34 -2.99 -4.84 -8.38
N HIS A 35 -4.09 -5.59 -8.49
CA HIS A 35 -5.38 -5.25 -7.90
C HIS A 35 -5.74 -6.21 -6.76
N ASN A 36 -6.53 -5.72 -5.80
CA ASN A 36 -7.21 -6.52 -4.80
C ASN A 36 -8.70 -6.69 -5.16
N THR A 37 -9.46 -7.38 -4.31
CA THR A 37 -10.86 -7.73 -4.56
C THR A 37 -11.86 -6.60 -4.30
N SER A 38 -11.40 -5.39 -3.94
CA SER A 38 -12.27 -4.24 -3.70
C SER A 38 -12.83 -3.70 -5.01
N SER A 39 -14.12 -3.38 -5.03
CA SER A 39 -14.78 -2.70 -6.15
C SER A 39 -14.58 -1.19 -6.14
N ASN A 40 -13.97 -0.63 -5.09
CA ASN A 40 -13.72 0.80 -4.97
C ASN A 40 -12.36 1.15 -5.60
N ALA A 41 -12.39 1.88 -6.72
CA ALA A 41 -11.21 2.30 -7.49
C ALA A 41 -10.16 3.10 -6.70
N VAL A 42 -10.53 3.69 -5.55
CA VAL A 42 -9.59 4.42 -4.69
C VAL A 42 -8.70 3.48 -3.86
N ILE A 43 -9.17 2.26 -3.59
CA ILE A 43 -8.51 1.32 -2.66
C ILE A 43 -8.34 -0.08 -3.24
N ASN A 44 -8.61 -0.28 -4.53
CA ASN A 44 -8.53 -1.58 -5.19
C ASN A 44 -7.13 -1.95 -5.69
N GLY A 45 -6.12 -1.11 -5.47
CA GLY A 45 -4.72 -1.48 -5.66
C GLY A 45 -4.20 -2.34 -4.52
N ASP A 46 -3.36 -3.34 -4.80
CA ASP A 46 -2.74 -4.22 -3.79
C ASP A 46 -1.82 -3.48 -2.79
N HIS A 47 -1.24 -2.36 -3.24
CA HIS A 47 -0.38 -1.49 -2.45
C HIS A 47 -1.13 -0.81 -1.29
N TYR A 48 -2.43 -0.53 -1.46
CA TYR A 48 -3.24 0.12 -0.44
C TYR A 48 -3.34 -0.70 0.86
N PRO A 49 -3.82 -1.96 0.84
CA PRO A 49 -3.86 -2.79 2.05
C PRO A 49 -2.44 -3.10 2.58
N ARG A 50 -1.42 -3.16 1.73
CA ARG A 50 -0.03 -3.37 2.16
C ARG A 50 0.48 -2.21 3.01
N LEU A 51 0.33 -0.98 2.52
CA LEU A 51 0.83 0.22 3.21
C LEU A 51 0.03 0.50 4.48
N THR A 52 -1.30 0.36 4.44
CA THR A 52 -2.16 0.56 5.61
C THR A 52 -1.86 -0.44 6.73
N HIS A 53 -1.64 -1.73 6.42
CA HIS A 53 -1.20 -2.71 7.41
C HIS A 53 0.19 -2.38 7.98
N TYR A 54 1.15 -2.00 7.14
CA TYR A 54 2.49 -1.61 7.61
C TYR A 54 2.43 -0.42 8.58
N ILE A 55 1.64 0.60 8.26
CA ILE A 55 1.41 1.76 9.13
C ILE A 55 0.78 1.33 10.46
N ALA A 56 -0.28 0.53 10.40
CA ALA A 56 -1.01 0.10 11.60
C ALA A 56 -0.12 -0.71 12.56
N ASP A 57 0.60 -1.72 12.07
CA ASP A 57 1.48 -2.56 12.89
C ASP A 57 2.65 -1.75 13.46
N THR A 58 3.25 -0.86 12.67
CA THR A 58 4.35 -0.01 13.14
C THR A 58 3.90 0.96 14.23
N LEU A 59 2.75 1.61 14.04
CA LEU A 59 2.17 2.49 15.06
C LEU A 59 1.82 1.73 16.33
N ALA A 60 1.19 0.55 16.22
CA ALA A 60 0.85 -0.26 17.40
C ALA A 60 2.09 -0.60 18.23
N ARG A 61 3.18 -1.02 17.58
CA ARG A 61 4.45 -1.32 18.25
C ARG A 61 5.09 -0.07 18.89
N GLY A 62 5.14 1.04 18.17
CA GLY A 62 5.70 2.30 18.68
C GLY A 62 4.90 2.87 19.86
N MET A 63 3.57 2.81 19.78
CA MET A 63 2.68 3.27 20.85
C MET A 63 2.67 2.34 22.06
N GLY A 64 2.94 1.04 21.85
CA GLY A 64 3.05 0.05 22.93
C GLY A 64 4.07 0.42 24.01
N LEU A 65 5.12 1.17 23.65
CA LEU A 65 6.15 1.63 24.60
C LEU A 65 5.61 2.54 25.73
N TYR A 66 4.46 3.18 25.51
CA TYR A 66 3.86 4.12 26.46
C TYR A 66 2.75 3.50 27.31
N ILE A 67 2.35 2.25 27.02
CA ILE A 67 1.33 1.55 27.79
C ILE A 67 1.87 1.25 29.19
N GLY A 68 1.10 1.58 30.23
CA GLY A 68 1.50 1.40 31.63
C GLY A 68 2.44 2.48 32.18
N GLN A 69 2.87 3.45 31.36
CA GLN A 69 3.63 4.61 31.82
C GLN A 69 2.73 5.61 32.55
N LEU A 70 3.32 6.44 33.42
CA LEU A 70 2.60 7.54 34.08
C LEU A 70 1.97 8.47 33.04
N HIS A 71 0.67 8.72 33.16
CA HIS A 71 -0.05 9.60 32.25
C HIS A 71 0.22 11.07 32.59
N SER A 72 1.31 11.61 32.05
CA SER A 72 1.76 12.98 32.25
C SER A 72 1.78 13.76 30.94
N PRO A 73 1.83 15.12 30.97
CA PRO A 73 2.08 15.93 29.79
C PRO A 73 3.35 15.51 29.03
N LYS A 74 4.42 15.12 29.74
CA LYS A 74 5.65 14.63 29.13
C LYS A 74 5.41 13.34 28.32
N THR A 75 4.82 12.32 28.93
CA THR A 75 4.56 11.03 28.27
C THR A 75 3.69 11.19 27.02
N ARG A 76 2.69 12.09 27.07
CA ARG A 76 1.86 12.41 25.90
C ARG A 76 2.67 13.06 24.77
N ASN A 77 3.54 14.02 25.10
CA ASN A 77 4.40 14.68 24.12
C ASN A 77 5.43 13.71 23.52
N ASP A 78 6.01 12.83 24.32
CA ASP A 78 6.95 11.82 23.84
C ASP A 78 6.24 10.86 22.85
N ALA A 79 5.02 10.41 23.18
CA ALA A 79 4.21 9.56 22.30
C ALA A 79 3.81 10.26 20.99
N PHE A 80 3.40 11.52 21.07
CA PHE A 80 3.16 12.34 19.88
C PHE A 80 4.42 12.47 19.02
N GLY A 81 5.58 12.67 19.64
CA GLY A 81 6.88 12.70 18.96
C GLY A 81 7.17 11.44 18.17
N THR A 82 6.91 10.25 18.72
CA THR A 82 7.06 8.97 18.02
C THR A 82 6.16 8.87 16.79
N VAL A 83 4.88 9.21 16.91
CA VAL A 83 3.94 9.20 15.77
C VAL A 83 4.39 10.19 14.69
N ASN A 84 4.72 11.41 15.10
CA ASN A 84 5.13 12.46 14.17
C ASN A 84 6.42 12.12 13.43
N ALA A 85 7.41 11.56 14.13
CA ALA A 85 8.66 11.12 13.53
C ALA A 85 8.43 10.00 12.50
N PHE A 86 7.59 9.02 12.83
CA PHE A 86 7.25 7.93 11.90
C PHE A 86 6.59 8.45 10.62
N LEU A 87 5.52 9.25 10.75
CA LEU A 87 4.81 9.80 9.59
C LEU A 87 5.70 10.74 8.76
N SER A 88 6.56 11.52 9.42
CA SER A 88 7.54 12.38 8.73
C SER A 88 8.52 11.55 7.90
N ASN A 89 8.99 10.42 8.43
CA ASN A 89 9.89 9.51 7.70
C ASN A 89 9.20 8.87 6.49
N LEU A 90 7.93 8.44 6.63
CA LEU A 90 7.15 7.92 5.50
C LEU A 90 7.00 8.96 4.38
N TRP A 91 6.71 10.21 4.76
CA TRP A 91 6.58 11.32 3.82
C TRP A 91 7.91 11.63 3.12
N GLN A 92 9.02 11.71 3.86
CA GLN A 92 10.36 11.93 3.30
C GLN A 92 10.78 10.83 2.31
N GLN A 93 10.32 9.59 2.52
CA GLN A 93 10.56 8.47 1.63
C GLN A 93 9.55 8.38 0.47
N GLY A 94 8.59 9.31 0.38
CA GLY A 94 7.54 9.31 -0.64
C GLY A 94 6.53 8.17 -0.49
N MET A 95 6.46 7.50 0.66
CA MET A 95 5.48 6.45 0.88
C MET A 95 4.06 7.00 1.08
N ILE A 96 3.95 8.25 1.57
CA ILE A 96 2.69 8.99 1.73
C ILE A 96 2.84 10.43 1.22
N GLY A 97 1.72 11.09 0.89
CA GLY A 97 1.71 12.50 0.48
C GLY A 97 2.19 12.75 -0.95
N LEU A 98 2.42 11.70 -1.73
CA LEU A 98 2.64 11.80 -3.17
C LEU A 98 1.31 12.01 -3.92
N ASN A 99 1.36 12.74 -5.04
CA ASN A 99 0.20 12.99 -5.88
C ASN A 99 -0.31 11.68 -6.51
N PRO A 100 -1.62 11.41 -6.60
CA PRO A 100 -2.15 10.16 -7.17
C PRO A 100 -1.63 9.84 -8.59
N GLU A 101 -1.27 10.87 -9.36
CA GLU A 101 -0.71 10.76 -10.70
C GLU A 101 0.74 10.22 -10.74
N SER A 102 1.49 10.38 -9.64
CA SER A 102 2.83 9.77 -9.50
C SER A 102 2.78 8.26 -9.19
N TRP A 103 1.58 7.76 -8.85
CA TRP A 103 1.24 6.35 -8.73
C TRP A 103 0.44 5.85 -9.92
N THR A 104 0.52 6.55 -11.07
CA THR A 104 0.03 5.98 -12.32
C THR A 104 0.64 4.58 -12.44
N PRO A 105 -0.19 3.52 -12.52
CA PRO A 105 0.33 2.20 -12.77
C PRO A 105 1.13 2.36 -14.05
N ILE A 106 2.44 2.12 -13.94
CA ILE A 106 3.33 2.05 -15.08
C ILE A 106 2.66 1.03 -16.00
N LEU A 107 2.10 1.56 -17.09
CA LEU A 107 1.40 0.87 -18.17
C LEU A 107 -0.08 0.59 -17.92
N MET A 108 -0.94 1.58 -18.19
CA MET A 108 -2.20 1.31 -18.89
C MET A 108 -1.86 0.77 -20.29
N ILE A 109 -1.70 -0.55 -20.39
CA ILE A 109 -1.99 -1.35 -21.58
C ILE A 109 -2.96 -2.45 -21.19
#